data_AF-A0AA37ZEP3-F1
#
_entry.id   AF-A0AA37ZEP3-F1
#
_cell.length_a   1.000
_cell.length_b   1.000
_cell.length_c   1.000
_cell.angle_alpha   90.00
_cell.angle_beta   90.00
_cell.angle_gamma   90.00
#
_symmetry.space_group_name_H-M   'P 1'
#
loop_
_entity.id
_entity.type
_entity.pdbx_description
1 polymer ?
#
loop_
_entity_poly.entity_id
_entity_poly.type
_entity_poly.pdbx_seq_one_letter_code
_entity_poly.pdbx_strand_id
1 'polypeptide(L)'
;MSKFTKEQLATWADKLIEETRSDISISRTDAHAESYHAQLALLEIAQAALTAPDDIPPHVLDAMSEMCDGGFDAQGIWDLCRASTLPPEPCPRCGVVSHRPDGAHYCHPGRK
;
A
#
# COMPACT_ATOMS: atom_id res chain seq x y z
N MET A 1 -22.75 3.01 -18.46
CA MET A 1 -21.55 2.97 -17.62
C MET A 1 -20.79 1.70 -17.95
N SER A 2 -19.56 1.82 -18.44
CA SER A 2 -18.71 0.65 -18.67
C SER A 2 -18.43 -0.02 -17.32
N LYS A 3 -18.68 -1.32 -17.22
CA LYS A 3 -18.39 -2.11 -16.01
C LYS A 3 -17.04 -2.80 -16.23
N PHE A 4 -16.05 -2.40 -15.45
CA PHE A 4 -14.74 -3.06 -15.37
C PHE A 4 -14.62 -3.79 -14.04
N THR A 5 -13.92 -4.93 -14.02
CA THR A 5 -13.56 -5.60 -12.76
C THR A 5 -12.38 -4.90 -12.08
N LYS A 6 -12.16 -5.16 -10.78
CA LYS A 6 -11.01 -4.65 -10.01
C LYS A 6 -9.69 -5.02 -10.70
N GLU A 7 -9.59 -6.24 -11.22
CA GLU A 7 -8.42 -6.77 -11.92
C GLU A 7 -8.19 -6.09 -13.27
N GLN A 8 -9.27 -5.80 -14.02
CA GLN A 8 -9.18 -5.06 -15.28
C GLN A 8 -8.69 -3.63 -15.06
N LEU A 9 -9.21 -2.97 -14.02
CA LEU A 9 -8.78 -1.62 -13.65
C LEU A 9 -7.32 -1.60 -13.16
N ALA A 10 -6.90 -2.58 -12.36
CA ALA A 10 -5.51 -2.69 -11.90
C ALA A 10 -4.55 -2.87 -13.08
N THR A 11 -4.88 -3.76 -14.02
CA THR A 11 -4.08 -3.98 -15.24
C THR A 11 -3.97 -2.72 -16.08
N TRP A 12 -5.04 -1.94 -16.18
CA TRP A 12 -5.02 -0.67 -16.90
C TRP A 12 -4.23 0.41 -16.18
N ALA A 13 -4.32 0.48 -14.85
CA ALA A 13 -3.53 1.41 -14.06
C ALA A 13 -2.03 1.16 -14.25
N ASP A 14 -1.57 -0.09 -14.15
CA ASP A 14 -0.16 -0.46 -14.41
C ASP A 14 0.30 0.01 -15.80
N LYS A 15 -0.52 -0.23 -16.83
CA LYS A 15 -0.20 0.20 -18.20
C LYS A 15 -0.06 1.72 -18.30
N LEU A 16 -1.00 2.47 -17.72
CA LEU A 16 -0.99 3.95 -17.75
C LEU A 16 0.18 4.53 -16.95
N ILE A 17 0.59 3.89 -15.85
CA ILE A 17 1.78 4.26 -15.07
C ILE A 17 3.03 4.19 -15.96
N GLU A 18 3.23 3.08 -16.66
CA GLU A 18 4.40 2.88 -17.52
C GLU A 18 4.42 3.84 -18.72
N GLU A 19 3.26 4.10 -19.33
CA GLU A 19 3.12 5.10 -20.38
C GLU A 19 3.46 6.52 -19.86
N THR A 20 2.91 6.91 -18.71
CA THR A 20 3.15 8.22 -18.11
C THR A 20 4.61 8.42 -17.71
N ARG A 21 5.26 7.40 -17.13
CA ARG A 21 6.70 7.42 -16.82
C ARG A 21 7.55 7.60 -18.06
N SER A 22 7.18 6.91 -19.14
CA SER A 22 7.86 7.05 -20.44
C SER A 22 7.72 8.47 -20.99
N ASP A 23 6.51 9.05 -20.92
CA ASP A 23 6.26 10.42 -21.38
C ASP A 23 7.04 11.47 -20.57
N ILE A 24 7.13 11.31 -19.25
CA ILE A 24 7.96 12.16 -18.38
C ILE A 24 9.43 12.09 -18.81
N SER A 25 9.94 10.89 -19.12
CA SER A 25 11.34 10.70 -19.51
C SER A 25 11.70 11.32 -20.87
N ILE A 26 10.71 11.46 -21.77
CA ILE A 26 10.87 11.98 -23.13
C ILE A 26 10.61 13.50 -23.19
N SER A 27 9.71 14.01 -22.34
CA SER A 27 9.35 15.43 -22.28
C SER A 27 10.47 16.29 -21.70
N ARG A 28 11.15 17.07 -22.55
CA ARG A 28 12.27 17.96 -22.20
C ARG A 28 11.86 19.37 -21.73
N THR A 29 10.57 19.64 -21.57
CA THR A 29 10.06 21.00 -21.29
C THR A 29 9.25 21.05 -19.99
N ASP A 30 9.71 21.88 -19.05
CA ASP A 30 9.20 22.01 -17.68
C ASP A 30 7.70 22.37 -17.58
N ALA A 31 7.11 22.96 -18.62
CA ALA A 31 5.75 23.51 -18.58
C ALA A 31 4.63 22.47 -18.33
N HIS A 32 4.90 21.18 -18.54
CA HIS A 32 3.93 20.10 -18.27
C HIS A 32 4.42 19.08 -17.24
N ALA A 33 5.63 19.22 -16.71
CA ALA A 33 6.22 18.25 -15.80
C ALA A 33 5.36 18.04 -14.55
N GLU A 34 4.89 19.11 -13.91
CA GLU A 34 4.03 19.04 -12.73
C GLU A 34 2.70 18.29 -13.00
N SER A 35 2.10 18.49 -14.17
CA SER A 35 0.86 17.80 -14.55
C SER A 35 1.07 16.30 -14.72
N TYR A 36 2.16 15.89 -15.37
CA TYR A 36 2.51 14.48 -15.53
C TYR A 36 2.86 13.84 -14.19
N HIS A 37 3.60 14.54 -13.32
CA HIS A 37 3.90 14.05 -11.97
C HIS A 37 2.63 13.89 -11.12
N ALA A 38 1.68 14.83 -11.20
CA ALA A 38 0.40 14.71 -10.51
C ALA A 38 -0.44 13.54 -11.05
N GLN A 39 -0.46 13.34 -12.38
CA GLN A 39 -1.15 12.19 -12.98
C GLN A 39 -0.52 10.86 -12.57
N LEU A 40 0.81 10.77 -12.57
CA LEU A 40 1.52 9.58 -12.14
C LEU A 40 1.19 9.24 -10.68
N ALA A 41 1.22 10.22 -9.78
CA ALA A 41 0.86 10.03 -8.38
C ALA A 41 -0.59 9.52 -8.21
N LEU A 42 -1.55 10.08 -8.96
CA LEU A 42 -2.94 9.61 -8.94
C LEU A 42 -3.09 8.17 -9.43
N LEU A 43 -2.37 7.79 -10.48
CA LEU A 43 -2.38 6.43 -11.01
C LEU A 43 -1.76 5.43 -10.02
N GLU A 44 -0.65 5.80 -9.36
CA GLU A 44 0.00 4.99 -8.33
C GLU A 44 -0.91 4.80 -7.10
N ILE A 45 -1.64 5.84 -6.67
CA ILE A 45 -2.68 5.72 -5.63
C ILE A 45 -3.78 4.75 -6.06
N ALA A 46 -4.27 4.90 -7.29
CA ALA A 46 -5.34 4.04 -7.81
C ALA A 46 -4.89 2.57 -7.88
N GLN A 47 -3.66 2.32 -8.30
CA GLN A 47 -3.07 0.98 -8.39
C GLN A 47 -2.91 0.34 -7.00
N ALA A 48 -2.42 1.10 -6.01
CA ALA A 48 -2.34 0.65 -4.63
C ALA A 48 -3.73 0.30 -4.07
N ALA A 49 -4.73 1.16 -4.27
CA ALA A 49 -6.09 0.91 -3.80
C ALA A 49 -6.76 -0.31 -4.49
N LEU A 50 -6.52 -0.50 -5.79
CA LEU A 50 -7.06 -1.60 -6.57
C LEU A 50 -6.37 -2.94 -6.30
N THR A 51 -5.17 -2.93 -5.73
CA THR A 51 -4.45 -4.17 -5.37
C THR A 51 -4.56 -4.49 -3.89
N ALA A 52 -4.97 -3.52 -3.05
CA ALA A 52 -5.13 -3.67 -1.62
C ALA A 52 -5.99 -4.91 -1.25
N PRO A 53 -5.62 -5.63 -0.18
CA PRO A 53 -6.43 -6.73 0.36
C PRO A 53 -7.84 -6.25 0.72
N ASP A 54 -8.84 -7.12 0.57
CA ASP A 54 -10.23 -6.77 0.90
C ASP A 54 -10.49 -6.62 2.41
N ASP A 55 -9.58 -7.13 3.25
CA ASP A 55 -9.66 -7.07 4.71
C ASP A 55 -8.37 -6.42 5.24
N ILE A 56 -8.43 -5.11 5.50
CA ILE A 56 -7.30 -4.32 6.01
C ILE A 56 -7.54 -4.08 7.51
N PRO A 57 -6.67 -4.58 8.40
CA PRO A 57 -6.82 -4.37 9.83
C PRO A 57 -6.79 -2.87 10.21
N PRO A 58 -7.59 -2.43 11.20
CA PRO A 58 -7.69 -1.00 11.56
C PRO A 58 -6.35 -0.31 11.86
N HIS A 59 -5.42 -1.01 12.51
CA HIS A 59 -4.09 -0.45 12.82
C HIS A 59 -3.25 -0.15 11.57
N VAL A 60 -3.52 -0.85 10.45
CA VAL A 60 -2.89 -0.57 9.16
C VAL A 60 -3.47 0.70 8.55
N LEU A 61 -4.79 0.92 8.68
CA LEU A 61 -5.43 2.17 8.22
C LEU A 61 -4.90 3.40 8.96
N ASP A 62 -4.67 3.29 10.27
CA ASP A 62 -4.07 4.36 11.07
C ASP A 62 -2.65 4.70 10.58
N ALA A 63 -1.81 3.68 10.36
CA ALA A 63 -0.46 3.86 9.82
C ALA A 63 -0.47 4.43 8.39
N MET A 64 -1.40 3.98 7.53
CA MET A 64 -1.59 4.53 6.18
C MET A 64 -1.95 6.01 6.21
N SER A 65 -2.81 6.42 7.15
CA SER A 65 -3.19 7.82 7.34
C SER A 65 -1.98 8.68 7.71
N GLU A 66 -1.16 8.24 8.66
CA GLU A 66 0.05 8.96 9.07
C GLU A 66 1.07 9.10 7.93
N MET A 67 1.22 8.07 7.08
CA MET A 67 2.13 8.13 5.93
C MET A 67 1.62 9.07 4.83
N CYS A 68 0.31 9.27 4.70
CA CYS A 68 -0.25 10.18 3.70
C CYS A 68 0.01 11.67 4.03
N ASP A 69 0.15 12.02 5.31
CA ASP A 69 0.39 13.39 5.76
C ASP A 69 1.85 13.88 5.50
N GLY A 70 2.79 12.94 5.29
CA GLY A 70 4.21 13.22 5.02
C GLY A 70 4.65 13.11 3.55
N GLY A 71 3.74 12.67 2.66
CA GLY A 71 4.03 12.32 1.26
C GLY A 71 3.66 10.87 0.96
N PHE A 72 2.98 10.63 -0.17
CA PHE A 72 2.40 9.31 -0.47
C PHE A 72 3.47 8.23 -0.73
N ASP A 73 3.63 7.29 0.20
CA ASP A 73 4.47 6.09 0.06
C ASP A 73 3.61 4.86 -0.30
N ALA A 74 3.33 4.70 -1.60
CA ALA A 74 2.53 3.59 -2.12
C ALA A 74 3.10 2.21 -1.75
N GLN A 75 4.43 2.08 -1.79
CA GLN A 75 5.13 0.82 -1.54
C GLN A 75 5.10 0.48 -0.04
N GLY A 76 5.34 1.46 0.84
CA GLY A 76 5.23 1.29 2.28
C GLY A 76 3.82 0.89 2.73
N ILE A 77 2.77 1.51 2.14
CA ILE A 77 1.37 1.13 2.36
C ILE A 77 1.10 -0.32 1.95
N TRP A 78 1.59 -0.72 0.78
CA TRP A 78 1.43 -2.07 0.26
C TRP A 78 2.15 -3.11 1.13
N ASP A 79 3.38 -2.83 1.56
CA ASP A 79 4.15 -3.72 2.41
C ASP A 79 3.51 -3.89 3.80
N LEU A 80 2.93 -2.81 4.35
CA LEU A 80 2.11 -2.86 5.58
C LEU A 80 0.86 -3.74 5.40
N CYS A 81 0.11 -3.52 4.32
CA CYS A 81 -1.05 -4.36 3.98
C CYS A 81 -0.63 -5.83 3.86
N ARG A 82 0.43 -6.12 3.12
CA ARG A 82 0.96 -7.48 2.93
C ARG A 82 1.38 -8.11 4.25
N ALA A 83 2.14 -7.39 5.09
CA ALA A 83 2.57 -7.88 6.39
C ALA A 83 1.39 -8.23 7.30
N SER A 84 0.30 -7.47 7.23
CA SER A 84 -0.91 -7.71 8.02
C SER A 84 -1.73 -8.93 7.58
N THR A 85 -1.54 -9.40 6.34
CA THR A 85 -2.16 -10.63 5.82
C THR A 85 -1.34 -11.89 6.08
N LEU A 86 -0.06 -11.74 6.42
CA LEU A 86 0.80 -12.86 6.80
C LEU A 86 0.52 -13.26 8.26
N PRO A 87 0.58 -14.56 8.60
CA PRO A 87 0.50 -14.97 9.99
C PRO A 87 1.63 -14.29 10.77
N PRO A 88 1.35 -13.69 11.95
CA PRO A 88 2.36 -12.98 12.70
C PRO A 88 3.53 -13.89 13.03
N GLU A 89 4.74 -13.34 13.03
CA GLU A 89 5.93 -14.14 13.32
C GLU A 89 5.81 -14.82 14.70
N PRO A 90 6.29 -16.06 14.84
CA PRO A 90 6.33 -16.73 16.13
C PRO A 90 7.16 -15.92 17.12
N CYS A 91 6.70 -15.83 18.37
CA CYS A 91 7.48 -15.19 19.40
C CYS A 91 8.90 -15.77 19.49
N PRO A 92 9.97 -14.96 19.45
CA PRO A 92 11.34 -15.47 19.57
C PRO A 92 11.64 -16.10 20.94
N ARG A 93 10.79 -15.87 21.95
CA ARG A 93 10.93 -16.43 23.30
C ARG A 93 10.11 -17.69 23.55
N CYS A 94 8.84 -17.73 23.13
CA CYS A 94 7.93 -18.84 23.40
C CYS A 94 7.55 -19.67 22.15
N GLY A 95 7.95 -19.24 20.95
CA GLY A 95 7.62 -19.93 19.69
C GLY A 95 6.14 -19.91 19.30
N VAL A 96 5.29 -19.25 20.10
CA VAL A 96 3.84 -19.16 19.86
C VAL A 96 3.57 -18.05 18.85
N VAL A 97 2.78 -18.37 17.82
CA VAL A 97 2.23 -17.41 16.87
C VAL A 97 1.04 -16.70 17.50
N SER A 98 1.05 -15.37 17.50
CA SER A 98 -0.08 -14.61 18.07
C SER A 98 -1.35 -14.86 17.27
N HIS A 99 -2.47 -15.07 17.97
CA HIS A 99 -3.80 -15.05 17.33
C HIS A 99 -4.36 -13.63 17.20
N ARG A 100 -3.63 -12.61 17.66
CA ARG A 100 -4.06 -11.21 17.59
C ARG A 100 -3.57 -10.55 16.29
N PRO A 101 -4.39 -9.67 15.67
CA PRO A 101 -4.01 -8.95 14.45
C PRO A 101 -2.81 -8.01 14.61
N ASP A 102 -2.58 -7.49 15.83
CA ASP A 102 -1.45 -6.60 16.16
C ASP A 102 -0.14 -7.36 16.45
N GLY A 103 -0.12 -8.69 16.29
CA GLY A 103 1.02 -9.54 16.64
C GLY A 103 1.33 -9.61 18.13
N ALA A 104 0.60 -8.87 18.99
CA ALA A 104 0.84 -8.85 20.42
C ALA A 104 0.44 -10.20 21.01
N HIS A 105 1.37 -10.83 21.72
CA HIS A 105 1.09 -12.04 22.47
C HIS A 105 1.64 -11.84 23.89
N TYR A 106 0.82 -12.15 24.89
CA TYR A 106 1.26 -12.07 26.29
C TYR A 106 2.14 -13.27 26.61
N CYS A 107 3.42 -13.21 26.25
CA CYS A 107 4.38 -14.26 26.64
C CYS A 107 4.61 -14.25 28.17
N HIS A 108 4.25 -13.17 28.89
CA HIS A 108 4.36 -13.06 30.36
C HIS A 108 3.23 -12.19 30.95
N PRO A 109 2.43 -12.65 31.93
CA PRO A 109 1.89 -11.73 32.93
C PRO A 109 3.10 -11.18 33.69
N GLY A 110 3.31 -9.87 33.68
CA GLY A 110 4.38 -9.23 34.45
C GLY A 110 4.37 -9.80 35.87
N ARG A 111 5.50 -10.37 36.30
CA ARG A 111 5.68 -10.61 37.73
C ARG A 111 5.57 -9.24 38.41
N LYS A 112 4.69 -9.17 39.42
CA LYS A 112 4.48 -8.01 40.29
C LYS A 112 5.79 -7.45 40.82
#